data_AF-A0A3C1BJ42-F1
#
_entry.id   AF-A0A3C1BJ42-F1
#
_cell.length_a   1.000
_cell.length_b   1.000
_cell.length_c   1.000
_cell.angle_alpha   90.00
_cell.angle_beta   90.00
_cell.angle_gamma   90.00
#
_symmetry.space_group_name_H-M   'P 1'
#
loop_
_entity.id
_entity.type
_entity.pdbx_description
1 polymer ?
#
loop_
_entity_poly.entity_id
_entity_poly.type
_entity_poly.pdbx_seq_one_letter_code
_entity_poly.pdbx_strand_id
1 'polypeptide(L)'
;MIDQLDKLSEPYDEINLWFEFDLHCQVNLLGVMNLLKQKTDLSMPVIYLICPASFPDKEDFRGMGELNGDELTWLYDNIRLRLSEIDFIIAAEVWKIYAVQNAGKLKNYLTKTSFWGSLHLLKQALEAQLTRLLINENGLNYIEQKLLDIYNYGITTKPGIYQRFWETEKIFGMSDLEVGIYLQRLKEKGLINL
;
A
#
# COMPACT_ATOMS: atom_id res chain seq x y z
N MET A 1 12.34 -17.30 -5.15
CA MET A 1 11.85 -15.98 -4.68
C MET A 1 12.80 -15.38 -3.64
N ILE A 2 13.32 -16.19 -2.69
CA ILE A 2 14.42 -15.79 -1.79
C ILE A 2 15.66 -15.36 -2.59
N ASP A 3 16.05 -16.12 -3.64
CA ASP A 3 17.24 -15.84 -4.45
C ASP A 3 17.25 -14.48 -5.17
N GLN A 4 16.09 -13.86 -5.42
CA GLN A 4 16.04 -12.53 -6.05
C GLN A 4 16.29 -11.40 -5.02
N LEU A 5 15.98 -11.64 -3.74
CA LEU A 5 16.22 -10.66 -2.68
C LEU A 5 17.68 -10.66 -2.24
N ASP A 6 18.40 -11.78 -2.38
CA ASP A 6 19.84 -11.85 -2.12
C ASP A 6 20.63 -10.91 -3.04
N LYS A 7 20.09 -10.60 -4.23
CA LYS A 7 20.67 -9.60 -5.13
C LYS A 7 20.82 -8.24 -4.48
N LEU A 8 20.04 -7.88 -3.45
CA LEU A 8 20.16 -6.60 -2.74
C LEU A 8 21.45 -6.47 -1.92
N SER A 9 22.18 -7.57 -1.70
CA SER A 9 23.48 -7.59 -1.03
C SER A 9 24.67 -7.35 -1.97
N GLU A 10 24.43 -7.30 -3.28
CA GLU A 10 25.43 -6.97 -4.28
C GLU A 10 25.83 -5.48 -4.22
N PRO A 11 27.06 -5.13 -4.67
CA PRO A 11 27.55 -3.75 -4.64
C PRO A 11 26.96 -2.91 -5.77
N TYR A 12 25.82 -2.26 -5.51
CA TYR A 12 25.26 -1.26 -6.43
C TYR A 12 25.65 0.16 -6.02
N ASP A 13 25.87 1.02 -7.01
CA ASP A 13 26.03 2.46 -6.80
C ASP A 13 24.66 3.17 -6.61
N GLU A 14 23.60 2.64 -7.22
CA GLU A 14 22.25 3.21 -7.17
C GLU A 14 21.18 2.11 -7.04
N ILE A 15 20.19 2.33 -6.18
CA ILE A 15 19.01 1.46 -6.02
C ILE A 15 17.74 2.32 -6.18
N ASN A 16 16.89 1.98 -7.15
CA ASN A 16 15.61 2.66 -7.38
C ASN A 16 14.45 1.80 -6.90
N LEU A 17 13.72 2.28 -5.90
CA LEU A 17 12.53 1.66 -5.35
C LEU A 17 11.29 2.16 -6.09
N TRP A 18 10.66 1.28 -6.86
CA TRP A 18 9.42 1.56 -7.59
C TRP A 18 8.24 0.96 -6.84
N PHE A 19 7.34 1.81 -6.34
CA PHE A 19 6.17 1.40 -5.57
C PHE A 19 4.93 2.22 -5.94
N GLU A 20 3.74 1.64 -5.74
CA GLU A 20 2.46 2.31 -5.96
C GLU A 20 1.97 3.02 -4.68
N PHE A 21 0.98 3.89 -4.84
CA PHE A 21 0.40 4.70 -3.76
C PHE A 21 -0.42 3.90 -2.75
N ASP A 22 -0.88 2.70 -3.10
CA ASP A 22 -1.83 1.93 -2.30
C ASP A 22 -1.21 1.30 -1.04
N LEU A 23 -2.07 0.92 -0.09
CA LEU A 23 -1.68 0.31 1.18
C LEU A 23 -0.84 -0.96 1.00
N HIS A 24 -1.17 -1.82 0.07
CA HIS A 24 -0.44 -3.06 -0.14
C HIS A 24 1.01 -2.76 -0.57
N CYS A 25 1.20 -1.86 -1.54
CA CYS A 25 2.51 -1.41 -1.98
C CYS A 25 3.28 -0.64 -0.90
N GLN A 26 2.63 0.26 -0.15
CA GLN A 26 3.30 0.99 0.93
C GLN A 26 3.79 0.05 2.05
N VAL A 27 3.02 -0.98 2.41
CA VAL A 27 3.47 -1.99 3.39
C VAL A 27 4.65 -2.80 2.86
N ASN A 28 4.63 -3.17 1.58
CA ASN A 28 5.76 -3.85 0.94
C ASN A 28 7.01 -2.97 0.88
N LEU A 29 6.87 -1.66 0.64
CA LEU A 29 7.97 -0.69 0.71
C LEU A 29 8.63 -0.70 2.08
N LEU A 30 7.84 -0.67 3.16
CA LEU A 30 8.37 -0.78 4.53
C LEU A 30 9.16 -2.08 4.73
N GLY A 31 8.66 -3.21 4.22
CA GLY A 31 9.34 -4.50 4.28
C GLY A 31 10.68 -4.48 3.54
N VAL A 32 10.71 -3.95 2.31
CA VAL A 32 11.92 -3.85 1.49
C VAL A 32 12.94 -2.89 2.12
N MET A 33 12.53 -1.74 2.64
CA MET A 33 13.43 -0.80 3.33
C MET A 33 14.04 -1.43 4.59
N ASN A 34 13.27 -2.21 5.35
CA ASN A 34 13.80 -2.94 6.50
C ASN A 34 14.79 -4.03 6.08
N LEU A 35 14.54 -4.71 4.96
CA LEU A 35 15.45 -5.71 4.42
C LEU A 35 16.76 -5.09 3.94
N LEU A 36 16.71 -4.00 3.18
CA LEU A 36 17.88 -3.23 2.74
C LEU A 36 18.74 -2.81 3.93
N LYS A 37 18.13 -2.27 4.99
CA LYS A 37 18.85 -1.90 6.22
C LYS A 37 19.55 -3.08 6.91
N GLN A 38 19.07 -4.30 6.72
CA GLN A 38 19.65 -5.51 7.32
C GLN A 38 20.70 -6.19 6.44
N LYS A 39 20.63 -6.02 5.12
CA LYS A 39 21.37 -6.82 4.13
C LYS A 39 22.36 -6.02 3.31
N THR A 40 22.29 -4.70 3.34
CA THR A 40 23.09 -3.81 2.50
C THR A 40 23.82 -2.80 3.37
N ASP A 41 25.10 -2.53 3.08
CA ASP A 41 25.78 -1.36 3.62
C ASP A 41 25.23 -0.10 2.95
N LEU A 42 24.33 0.60 3.64
CA LEU A 42 23.64 1.79 3.13
C LEU A 42 24.58 3.00 2.93
N SER A 43 25.86 2.90 3.31
CA SER A 43 26.85 3.96 3.02
C SER A 43 27.32 3.96 1.56
N MET A 44 27.12 2.86 0.82
CA MET A 44 27.55 2.76 -0.58
C MET A 44 26.48 3.22 -1.59
N PRO A 45 25.28 2.60 -1.68
CA PRO A 45 24.34 2.96 -2.73
C PRO A 45 23.62 4.27 -2.43
N VAL A 46 23.37 5.06 -3.48
CA VAL A 46 22.34 6.09 -3.43
C VAL A 46 20.98 5.43 -3.67
N ILE A 47 20.03 5.64 -2.75
CA ILE A 47 18.72 5.01 -2.82
C ILE A 47 17.67 6.06 -3.18
N TYR A 48 16.86 5.76 -4.18
CA TYR A 48 15.76 6.60 -4.63
C TYR A 48 14.42 5.90 -4.48
N LEU A 49 13.36 6.68 -4.26
CA LEU A 49 11.97 6.26 -4.30
C LEU A 49 11.25 6.93 -5.46
N ILE A 50 10.58 6.12 -6.27
CA ILE A 50 9.65 6.55 -7.32
C ILE A 50 8.29 5.98 -6.95
N CYS A 51 7.39 6.88 -6.57
CA CYS A 51 6.11 6.53 -5.95
C CYS A 51 5.04 7.54 -6.35
N PRO A 52 4.54 7.48 -7.60
CA PRO A 52 3.56 8.44 -8.09
C PRO A 52 2.18 8.18 -7.46
N ALA A 53 1.51 9.24 -7.03
CA ALA A 53 0.06 9.22 -6.73
C ALA A 53 -0.78 9.85 -7.85
N SER A 54 -0.12 10.47 -8.82
CA SER A 54 -0.71 11.10 -10.00
C SER A 54 0.29 11.11 -11.15
N PHE A 55 -0.20 11.31 -12.35
CA PHE A 55 0.60 11.52 -13.56
C PHE A 55 0.02 12.70 -14.36
N PRO A 56 0.83 13.56 -15.01
CA PRO A 56 0.33 14.64 -15.84
C PRO A 56 -0.69 14.14 -16.87
N ASP A 57 -1.78 14.88 -17.05
CA ASP A 57 -2.85 14.57 -18.01
C ASP A 57 -3.60 13.23 -17.80
N LYS A 58 -3.46 12.59 -16.62
CA LYS A 58 -4.27 11.43 -16.20
C LYS A 58 -5.06 11.74 -14.93
N GLU A 59 -6.29 12.24 -15.10
CA GLU A 59 -7.16 12.64 -13.97
C GLU A 59 -7.52 11.49 -13.03
N ASP A 60 -7.75 10.29 -13.55
CA ASP A 60 -7.98 9.06 -12.76
C ASP A 60 -6.77 8.13 -12.85
N PHE A 61 -5.58 8.63 -12.48
CA PHE A 61 -4.38 7.79 -12.46
C PHE A 61 -4.59 6.54 -11.57
N ARG A 62 -4.40 5.36 -12.15
CA ARG A 62 -4.66 4.06 -11.49
C ARG A 62 -3.40 3.37 -10.99
N GLY A 63 -2.24 3.89 -11.34
CA GLY A 63 -0.94 3.32 -11.02
C GLY A 63 -0.10 3.15 -12.27
N MET A 64 1.15 2.76 -12.09
CA MET A 64 2.15 2.71 -13.16
C MET A 64 1.84 1.65 -14.22
N GLY A 65 0.96 0.69 -13.94
CA GLY A 65 0.53 -0.34 -14.90
C GLY A 65 -0.19 0.20 -16.14
N GLU A 66 -0.68 1.45 -16.13
CA GLU A 66 -1.29 2.10 -17.30
C GLU A 66 -0.33 3.02 -18.07
N LEU A 67 0.94 3.08 -17.64
CA LEU A 67 1.96 3.93 -18.25
C LEU A 67 2.75 3.17 -19.32
N ASN A 68 3.08 3.87 -20.40
CA ASN A 68 4.01 3.38 -21.41
C ASN A 68 5.48 3.66 -21.01
N GLY A 69 6.43 3.19 -21.82
CA GLY A 69 7.87 3.34 -21.52
C GLY A 69 8.36 4.78 -21.42
N ASP A 70 7.83 5.70 -22.24
CA ASP A 70 8.21 7.11 -22.19
C ASP A 70 7.64 7.79 -20.93
N GLU A 71 6.42 7.44 -20.54
CA GLU A 71 5.79 7.92 -19.30
C GLU A 71 6.53 7.40 -18.04
N LEU A 72 6.98 6.14 -18.04
CA LEU A 72 7.82 5.61 -16.96
C LEU A 72 9.19 6.30 -16.89
N THR A 73 9.79 6.59 -18.05
CA THR A 73 11.04 7.36 -18.12
C THR A 73 10.85 8.77 -17.54
N TRP A 74 9.72 9.42 -17.87
CA TRP A 74 9.38 10.71 -17.29
C TRP A 74 9.29 10.66 -15.77
N LEU A 75 8.68 9.62 -15.19
CA LEU A 75 8.65 9.46 -13.72
C LEU A 75 10.06 9.36 -13.12
N TYR A 76 10.91 8.52 -13.72
CA TYR A 76 12.29 8.34 -13.28
C TYR A 76 13.06 9.66 -13.29
N ASP A 77 12.93 10.45 -14.36
CA ASP A 77 13.67 11.69 -14.53
C ASP A 77 13.13 12.84 -13.65
N ASN A 78 11.83 12.88 -13.37
CA ASN A 78 11.19 14.07 -12.82
C ASN A 78 10.72 13.96 -11.37
N ILE A 79 10.42 12.76 -10.84
CA ILE A 79 9.77 12.64 -9.52
C ILE A 79 10.55 11.79 -8.51
N ARG A 80 11.68 11.20 -8.88
CA ARG A 80 12.45 10.35 -7.97
C ARG A 80 12.96 11.15 -6.77
N LEU A 81 12.73 10.62 -5.57
CA LEU A 81 13.14 11.23 -4.30
C LEU A 81 14.31 10.46 -3.72
N ARG A 82 15.41 11.14 -3.39
CA ARG A 82 16.55 10.51 -2.71
C ARG A 82 16.16 10.20 -1.26
N LEU A 83 16.25 8.94 -0.89
CA LEU A 83 16.04 8.50 0.48
C LEU A 83 17.26 8.80 1.35
N SER A 84 16.98 9.12 2.61
CA SER A 84 17.94 9.49 3.64
C SER A 84 17.79 8.59 4.86
N GLU A 85 18.71 8.69 5.82
CA GLU A 85 18.66 7.89 7.05
C GLU A 85 17.33 8.05 7.81
N ILE A 86 16.75 9.26 7.82
CA ILE A 86 15.47 9.50 8.49
C ILE A 86 14.33 8.70 7.86
N ASP A 87 14.35 8.47 6.55
CA ASP A 87 13.33 7.67 5.86
C ASP A 87 13.39 6.20 6.31
N PHE A 88 14.60 5.66 6.50
CA PHE A 88 14.79 4.30 7.03
C PHE A 88 14.42 4.18 8.51
N ILE A 89 14.59 5.25 9.30
CA ILE A 89 14.14 5.29 10.69
C ILE A 89 12.60 5.25 10.74
N ILE A 90 11.94 6.11 9.96
CA ILE A 90 10.47 6.16 9.85
C ILE A 90 9.95 4.80 9.39
N ALA A 91 10.53 4.21 8.33
CA ALA A 91 10.08 2.92 7.80
C ALA A 91 10.17 1.79 8.85
N ALA A 92 11.27 1.74 9.61
CA ALA A 92 11.45 0.73 10.66
C ALA A 92 10.49 0.92 11.85
N GLU A 93 10.20 2.17 12.22
CA GLU A 93 9.23 2.48 13.27
C GLU A 93 7.81 2.09 12.84
N VAL A 94 7.38 2.54 11.66
CA VAL A 94 6.05 2.26 11.11
C VAL A 94 5.85 0.76 10.93
N TRP A 95 6.85 0.03 10.43
CA TRP A 95 6.77 -1.43 10.28
C TRP A 95 6.43 -2.13 11.59
N LYS A 96 7.08 -1.75 12.70
CA LYS A 96 6.80 -2.31 14.03
C LYS A 96 5.38 -2.01 14.47
N ILE A 97 4.87 -0.81 14.20
CA ILE A 97 3.51 -0.40 14.57
C ILE A 97 2.48 -1.18 13.73
N TYR A 98 2.70 -1.25 12.41
CA TYR A 98 1.87 -2.01 11.49
C TYR A 98 1.79 -3.49 11.86
N ALA A 99 2.92 -4.14 12.14
CA ALA A 99 2.99 -5.57 12.46
C ALA A 99 2.17 -5.97 13.71
N VAL A 100 1.93 -5.05 14.64
CA VAL A 100 1.14 -5.31 15.85
C VAL A 100 -0.37 -5.37 15.57
N GLN A 101 -0.83 -4.87 14.42
CA GLN A 101 -2.25 -4.92 14.00
C GLN A 101 -3.20 -4.34 15.07
N ASN A 102 -2.81 -3.25 15.73
CA ASN A 102 -3.58 -2.62 16.80
C ASN A 102 -4.03 -1.20 16.42
N ALA A 103 -5.35 -1.01 16.27
CA ALA A 103 -5.94 0.26 15.86
C ALA A 103 -5.57 1.43 16.79
N GLY A 104 -5.55 1.22 18.10
CA GLY A 104 -5.24 2.26 19.09
C GLY A 104 -3.79 2.76 18.96
N LYS A 105 -2.83 1.84 18.84
CA LYS A 105 -1.42 2.18 18.63
C LYS A 105 -1.20 2.91 17.31
N LEU A 106 -1.79 2.42 16.22
CA LEU A 106 -1.70 3.05 14.91
C LEU A 106 -2.33 4.45 14.90
N LYS A 107 -3.52 4.61 15.48
CA LYS A 107 -4.20 5.91 15.61
C LYS A 107 -3.38 6.92 16.41
N ASN A 108 -2.82 6.50 17.55
CA ASN A 108 -1.98 7.35 18.37
C ASN A 108 -0.70 7.77 17.61
N TYR A 109 -0.10 6.86 16.84
CA TYR A 109 1.04 7.20 15.99
C TYR A 109 0.67 8.23 14.93
N LEU A 110 -0.35 7.96 14.12
CA LEU A 110 -0.84 8.87 13.07
C LEU A 110 -1.16 10.28 13.61
N THR A 111 -1.67 10.38 14.83
CA THR A 111 -2.00 11.66 15.47
C THR A 111 -0.77 12.44 15.92
N LYS A 112 0.29 11.76 16.34
CA LYS A 112 1.53 12.37 16.88
C LYS A 112 2.56 12.65 15.80
N THR A 113 2.52 11.93 14.69
CA THR A 113 3.47 12.05 13.58
C THR A 113 3.09 13.20 12.65
N SER A 114 3.89 14.27 12.66
CA SER A 114 3.72 15.42 11.77
C SER A 114 4.62 15.38 10.53
N PHE A 115 5.64 14.51 10.51
CA PHE A 115 6.65 14.43 9.46
C PHE A 115 6.78 12.99 8.95
N TRP A 116 6.81 12.83 7.62
CA TRP A 116 6.83 11.52 6.93
C TRP A 116 8.04 11.35 5.99
N GLY A 117 8.98 12.29 6.00
CA GLY A 117 10.13 12.25 5.10
C GLY A 117 9.72 12.20 3.63
N SER A 118 10.45 11.42 2.87
CA SER A 118 10.19 11.12 1.46
C SER A 118 9.05 10.10 1.26
N LEU A 119 8.58 9.46 2.34
CA LEU A 119 7.49 8.47 2.34
C LEU A 119 6.11 9.17 2.34
N HIS A 120 5.93 10.08 1.39
CA HIS A 120 4.82 11.05 1.34
C HIS A 120 3.43 10.41 1.20
N LEU A 121 3.33 9.17 0.71
CA LEU A 121 2.06 8.44 0.57
C LEU A 121 1.77 7.50 1.75
N LEU A 122 2.74 7.30 2.64
CA LEU A 122 2.64 6.33 3.73
C LEU A 122 1.53 6.69 4.73
N LYS A 123 1.34 7.98 5.01
CA LYS A 123 0.28 8.44 5.92
C LYS A 123 -1.09 7.97 5.44
N GLN A 124 -1.40 8.19 4.16
CA GLN A 124 -2.71 7.89 3.57
C GLN A 124 -2.96 6.37 3.54
N ALA A 125 -1.94 5.58 3.21
CA ALA A 125 -2.00 4.13 3.31
C ALA A 125 -2.27 3.67 4.76
N LEU A 126 -1.59 4.23 5.75
CA LEU A 126 -1.79 3.87 7.15
C LEU A 126 -3.17 4.29 7.69
N GLU A 127 -3.73 5.41 7.20
CA GLU A 127 -5.11 5.80 7.49
C GLU A 127 -6.12 4.78 6.93
N ALA A 128 -5.85 4.24 5.74
CA ALA A 128 -6.62 3.13 5.18
C ALA A 128 -6.48 1.86 6.03
N GLN A 129 -5.25 1.51 6.48
CA GLN A 129 -5.05 0.39 7.41
C GLN A 129 -5.80 0.59 8.73
N LEU A 130 -5.79 1.80 9.30
CA LEU A 130 -6.54 2.10 10.51
C LEU A 130 -8.02 1.83 10.31
N THR A 131 -8.58 2.28 9.18
CA THR A 131 -9.97 2.05 8.80
C THR A 131 -10.30 0.55 8.70
N ARG A 132 -9.39 -0.28 8.18
CA ARG A 132 -9.54 -1.75 8.14
C ARG A 132 -9.56 -2.41 9.52
N LEU A 133 -8.84 -1.85 10.50
CA LEU A 133 -8.75 -2.40 11.85
C LEU A 133 -9.95 -2.07 12.74
N LEU A 134 -10.78 -1.09 12.34
CA LEU A 134 -11.98 -0.73 13.08
C LEU A 134 -13.15 -1.64 12.71
N ILE A 135 -13.94 -1.99 13.72
CA ILE A 135 -15.15 -2.81 13.59
C ILE A 135 -16.35 -1.94 13.96
N ASN A 136 -17.39 -1.97 13.13
CA ASN A 136 -18.63 -1.26 13.37
C ASN A 136 -19.55 -2.02 14.35
N GLU A 137 -20.70 -1.42 14.68
CA GLU A 137 -21.71 -2.02 15.57
C GLU A 137 -22.27 -3.36 15.08
N ASN A 138 -22.19 -3.63 13.78
CA ASN A 138 -22.63 -4.87 13.15
C ASN A 138 -21.54 -5.95 13.14
N GLY A 139 -20.37 -5.70 13.77
CA GLY A 139 -19.27 -6.65 13.80
C GLY A 139 -18.56 -6.80 12.45
N LEU A 140 -18.65 -5.79 11.57
CA LEU A 140 -18.01 -5.74 10.26
C LEU A 140 -16.88 -4.71 10.26
N ASN A 141 -15.75 -5.06 9.64
CA ASN A 141 -14.77 -4.04 9.28
C ASN A 141 -15.23 -3.24 8.04
N TYR A 142 -14.50 -2.18 7.73
CA TYR A 142 -14.81 -1.30 6.61
C TYR A 142 -14.91 -2.04 5.25
N ILE A 143 -14.00 -2.97 4.96
CA ILE A 143 -14.01 -3.72 3.69
C ILE A 143 -15.25 -4.61 3.60
N GLU A 144 -15.58 -5.30 4.68
CA GLU A 144 -16.79 -6.13 4.76
C GLU A 144 -18.05 -5.29 4.56
N GLN A 145 -18.13 -4.13 5.22
CA GLN A 145 -19.26 -3.23 5.07
C GLN A 145 -19.38 -2.72 3.63
N LYS A 146 -18.27 -2.30 3.00
CA LYS A 146 -18.28 -1.82 1.61
C LYS A 146 -18.72 -2.88 0.61
N LEU A 147 -18.23 -4.11 0.76
CA LEU A 147 -18.63 -5.20 -0.12
C LEU A 147 -20.10 -5.59 0.07
N LEU A 148 -20.60 -5.54 1.32
CA LEU A 148 -22.01 -5.73 1.61
C LEU A 148 -22.88 -4.62 0.99
N ASP A 149 -22.44 -3.36 1.06
CA ASP A 149 -23.14 -2.22 0.46
C ASP A 149 -23.23 -2.37 -1.07
N ILE A 150 -22.13 -2.76 -1.72
CA ILE A 150 -22.08 -3.04 -3.18
C ILE A 150 -23.06 -4.16 -3.54
N TYR A 151 -23.07 -5.25 -2.77
CA TYR A 151 -23.99 -6.37 -2.98
C TYR A 151 -25.46 -5.95 -2.82
N ASN A 152 -25.77 -5.21 -1.76
CA ASN A 152 -27.13 -4.71 -1.48
C ASN A 152 -27.60 -3.68 -2.50
N TYR A 153 -26.69 -2.98 -3.17
CA TYR A 153 -27.00 -2.11 -4.30
C TYR A 153 -27.40 -2.89 -5.58
N GLY A 154 -27.27 -4.22 -5.57
CA GLY A 154 -27.71 -5.10 -6.65
C GLY A 154 -26.59 -5.68 -7.51
N ILE A 155 -25.31 -5.42 -7.17
CA ILE A 155 -24.17 -5.99 -7.89
C ILE A 155 -23.81 -7.33 -7.24
N THR A 156 -24.28 -8.42 -7.83
CA THR A 156 -24.23 -9.77 -7.23
C THR A 156 -23.32 -10.75 -7.98
N THR A 157 -22.49 -10.28 -8.91
CA THR A 157 -21.46 -11.10 -9.54
C THR A 157 -20.09 -10.73 -9.00
N LYS A 158 -19.21 -11.70 -8.74
CA LYS A 158 -17.85 -11.42 -8.24
C LYS A 158 -17.08 -10.41 -9.10
N PRO A 159 -17.03 -10.54 -10.45
CA PRO A 159 -16.34 -9.55 -11.28
C PRO A 159 -16.94 -8.14 -11.15
N GLY A 160 -18.27 -8.03 -11.10
CA GLY A 160 -18.94 -6.73 -10.90
C GLY A 160 -18.64 -6.12 -9.54
N ILE A 161 -18.62 -6.93 -8.48
CA ILE A 161 -18.26 -6.46 -7.13
C ILE A 161 -16.81 -5.99 -7.10
N TYR A 162 -15.88 -6.75 -7.67
CA TYR A 162 -14.46 -6.38 -7.71
C TYR A 162 -14.25 -5.05 -8.44
N GLN A 163 -14.83 -4.91 -9.63
CA GLN A 163 -14.77 -3.67 -10.39
C GLN A 163 -15.30 -2.50 -9.55
N ARG A 164 -16.50 -2.62 -8.99
CA ARG A 164 -17.13 -1.55 -8.22
C ARG A 164 -16.34 -1.19 -6.97
N PHE A 165 -15.71 -2.18 -6.32
CA PHE A 165 -14.88 -2.00 -5.15
C PHE A 165 -13.63 -1.17 -5.49
N TRP A 166 -12.89 -1.53 -6.54
CA TRP A 166 -11.67 -0.80 -6.91
C TRP A 166 -11.93 0.63 -7.42
N GLU A 167 -13.09 0.88 -8.04
CA GLU A 167 -13.49 2.24 -8.45
C GLU A 167 -13.52 3.23 -7.27
N THR A 168 -13.88 2.78 -6.07
CA THR A 168 -13.97 3.66 -4.88
C THR A 168 -12.90 3.40 -3.82
N GLU A 169 -12.30 2.22 -3.81
CA GLU A 169 -11.45 1.74 -2.70
C GLU A 169 -10.03 1.38 -3.18
N LYS A 170 -9.54 2.03 -4.26
CA LYS A 170 -8.19 1.81 -4.83
C LYS A 170 -7.05 1.94 -3.82
N ILE A 171 -7.22 2.74 -2.77
CA ILE A 171 -6.23 2.95 -1.70
C ILE A 171 -5.82 1.66 -0.99
N PHE A 172 -6.63 0.59 -1.02
CA PHE A 172 -6.26 -0.66 -0.35
C PHE A 172 -5.32 -1.57 -1.15
N GLY A 173 -5.23 -1.40 -2.47
CA GLY A 173 -4.33 -2.21 -3.31
C GLY A 173 -4.65 -3.71 -3.30
N MET A 174 -5.90 -4.08 -3.06
CA MET A 174 -6.30 -5.47 -2.84
C MET A 174 -6.52 -6.23 -4.14
N SER A 175 -5.97 -7.42 -4.24
CA SER A 175 -6.22 -8.38 -5.32
C SER A 175 -7.59 -9.07 -5.20
N ASP A 176 -8.04 -9.72 -6.28
CA ASP A 176 -9.26 -10.55 -6.33
C ASP A 176 -9.30 -11.59 -5.20
N LEU A 177 -8.14 -12.19 -4.90
CA LEU A 177 -8.01 -13.19 -3.83
C LEU A 177 -8.30 -12.57 -2.47
N GLU A 178 -7.71 -11.41 -2.19
CA GLU A 178 -7.89 -10.71 -0.92
C GLU A 178 -9.33 -10.23 -0.77
N VAL A 179 -9.92 -9.62 -1.80
CA VAL A 179 -11.35 -9.23 -1.77
C VAL A 179 -12.24 -10.47 -1.62
N GLY A 180 -11.89 -11.57 -2.29
CA GLY A 180 -12.56 -12.86 -2.18
C GLY A 180 -12.61 -13.43 -0.76
N ILE A 181 -11.56 -13.25 0.05
CA ILE A 181 -11.55 -13.64 1.46
C ILE A 181 -12.64 -12.90 2.25
N TYR A 182 -12.82 -11.60 2.01
CA TYR A 182 -13.86 -10.82 2.69
C TYR A 182 -15.27 -11.19 2.22
N LEU A 183 -15.46 -11.46 0.93
CA LEU A 183 -16.74 -11.99 0.42
C LEU A 183 -17.08 -13.35 1.05
N GLN A 184 -16.10 -14.22 1.22
CA GLN A 184 -16.31 -15.51 1.88
C GLN A 184 -16.74 -15.33 3.34
N ARG A 185 -16.14 -14.40 4.08
CA ARG A 185 -16.56 -14.07 5.46
C ARG A 185 -17.99 -13.55 5.53
N LEU A 186 -18.40 -12.70 4.59
CA LEU A 186 -19.78 -12.21 4.51
C LEU A 186 -20.77 -13.35 4.22
N LYS A 187 -20.39 -14.30 3.36
CA LYS A 187 -21.19 -15.50 3.07
C LYS A 187 -21.32 -16.40 4.31
N GLU A 188 -20.24 -16.60 5.05
CA GLU A 188 -20.23 -17.36 6.32
C GLU A 188 -21.09 -16.72 7.41
N LYS A 189 -21.18 -15.37 7.41
CA LYS A 189 -22.10 -14.61 8.27
C LYS A 189 -23.55 -14.65 7.78
N GLY A 190 -23.85 -15.26 6.63
CA GLY A 190 -25.18 -15.30 6.02
C GLY A 190 -25.68 -13.95 5.48
N LEU A 191 -24.77 -12.99 5.26
CA LEU A 191 -25.10 -11.63 4.84
C LEU A 191 -25.25 -11.48 3.31
N ILE A 192 -24.63 -12.38 2.55
CA ILE A 192 -24.70 -12.41 1.08
C ILE A 192 -24.86 -13.86 0.59
N ASN A 193 -25.37 -14.00 -0.64
CA ASN A 193 -25.47 -15.29 -1.33
C ASN A 193 -24.82 -15.18 -2.72
N LEU A 194 -23.52 -15.51 -2.78
CA LEU A 194 -22.66 -15.51 -3.98
C LEU A 194 -22.18 -16.92 -4.35
#